data_AF-A0A1F8N4R0-F1
#
_entry.id   AF-A0A1F8N4R0-F1
#
_cell.length_a   1.000
_cell.length_b   1.000
_cell.length_c   1.000
_cell.angle_alpha   90.00
_cell.angle_beta   90.00
_cell.angle_gamma   90.00
#
_symmetry.space_group_name_H-M   'P 1'
#
loop_
_entity.id
_entity.type
_entity.pdbx_description
1 polymer ?
#
loop_
_entity_poly.entity_id
_entity_poly.type
_entity_poly.pdbx_seq_one_letter_code
_entity_poly.pdbx_strand_id
1 'polypeptide(L)'
;MASGRTLRTVVVGITVILSLLLVVGSGCTAATKDFTITSSVDVDHSHKVTISGADIESPPAGKTITTTQDGAVPHTHTITFTKQDYETIKKGEVVNVTSSAFPANNHTHKFAIKKP
;
A
#
# COMPACT_ATOMS: atom_id res chain seq x y z
N MET A 1 -19.24 -37.78 72.92
CA MET A 1 -20.29 -37.49 71.91
C MET A 1 -19.62 -36.58 70.88
N ALA A 2 -19.05 -37.10 69.79
CA ALA A 2 -19.71 -37.31 68.48
C ALA A 2 -20.51 -36.06 68.05
N SER A 3 -20.42 -35.46 66.87
CA SER A 3 -19.82 -35.76 65.56
C SER A 3 -20.24 -34.60 64.63
N GLY A 4 -19.54 -34.36 63.51
CA GLY A 4 -20.09 -33.65 62.34
C GLY A 4 -19.24 -32.45 61.88
N ARG A 5 -18.20 -32.65 61.05
CA ARG A 5 -18.21 -32.63 59.57
C ARG A 5 -18.67 -31.29 58.96
N THR A 6 -17.75 -30.45 58.50
CA THR A 6 -17.21 -30.35 57.12
C THR A 6 -18.00 -29.38 56.24
N LEU A 7 -17.35 -28.34 55.73
CA LEU A 7 -17.40 -27.97 54.31
C LEU A 7 -16.25 -27.00 54.01
N ARG A 8 -15.14 -27.59 53.54
CA ARG A 8 -14.07 -26.89 52.84
C ARG A 8 -14.65 -26.43 51.52
N THR A 9 -14.71 -25.13 51.29
CA THR A 9 -15.07 -24.56 50.00
C THR A 9 -13.94 -24.86 49.00
N VAL A 10 -14.07 -25.99 48.33
CA VAL A 10 -13.35 -26.28 47.08
C VAL A 10 -14.22 -25.70 45.97
N VAL A 11 -13.94 -24.46 45.55
CA VAL A 11 -14.42 -23.99 44.25
C VAL A 11 -13.32 -24.27 43.25
N VAL A 12 -13.56 -25.39 42.57
CA VAL A 12 -12.91 -25.87 41.37
C VAL A 12 -12.93 -24.76 40.31
N GLY A 13 -11.80 -24.61 39.63
CA GLY A 13 -11.57 -23.53 38.68
C GLY A 13 -12.45 -23.58 37.44
N ILE A 14 -12.61 -22.39 36.85
CA ILE A 14 -12.83 -22.23 35.41
C ILE A 14 -11.88 -21.12 34.99
N THR A 15 -10.66 -21.49 34.61
CA THR A 15 -9.80 -20.60 33.83
C THR A 15 -10.45 -20.52 32.45
N VAL A 16 -11.20 -19.44 32.20
CA VAL A 16 -11.66 -19.13 30.84
C VAL A 16 -10.42 -18.71 30.07
N ILE A 17 -9.74 -19.68 29.47
CA ILE A 17 -8.76 -19.42 28.43
C ILE A 17 -9.60 -18.96 27.24
N LEU A 18 -9.81 -17.65 27.13
CA LEU A 18 -10.25 -17.01 25.91
C LEU A 18 -9.08 -17.18 24.92
N SER A 19 -9.02 -18.34 24.29
CA SER A 19 -8.21 -18.57 23.12
C SER A 19 -8.74 -17.63 22.04
N LEU A 20 -8.19 -16.42 22.01
CA LEU A 20 -8.24 -15.57 20.84
C LEU A 20 -7.51 -16.34 19.75
N LEU A 21 -8.30 -17.08 18.98
CA LEU A 21 -7.87 -17.69 17.74
C LEU A 21 -7.44 -16.53 16.85
N LEU A 22 -6.14 -16.21 16.85
CA LEU A 22 -5.53 -15.49 15.76
C LEU A 22 -5.72 -16.39 14.55
N VAL A 23 -6.80 -16.16 13.83
CA VAL A 23 -6.89 -16.47 12.41
C VAL A 23 -5.77 -15.67 11.78
N VAL A 24 -4.58 -16.26 11.73
CA VAL A 24 -3.62 -15.99 10.68
C VAL A 24 -4.29 -16.51 9.42
N GLY A 25 -5.23 -15.71 8.92
CA GLY A 25 -5.60 -15.74 7.53
C GLY A 25 -4.34 -15.36 6.78
N SER A 26 -3.45 -16.33 6.59
CA SER A 26 -2.50 -16.36 5.50
C SER A 26 -3.33 -16.50 4.23
N GLY A 27 -4.15 -15.48 3.97
CA GLY A 27 -4.60 -15.16 2.64
C GLY A 27 -3.31 -14.93 1.90
N CYS A 28 -2.90 -15.93 1.13
CA CYS A 28 -1.91 -15.77 0.09
C CYS A 28 -2.52 -14.74 -0.87
N THR A 29 -2.35 -13.47 -0.52
CA THR A 29 -2.73 -12.36 -1.38
C THR A 29 -1.75 -12.49 -2.53
N ALA A 30 -2.27 -12.83 -3.70
CA ALA A 30 -1.44 -12.99 -4.88
C ALA A 30 -0.55 -11.74 -5.00
N ALA A 31 0.77 -11.96 -5.10
CA ALA A 31 1.72 -10.86 -5.13
C ALA A 31 1.32 -9.86 -6.22
N THR A 32 1.22 -8.59 -5.86
CA THR A 32 0.97 -7.51 -6.82
C THR A 32 2.04 -7.56 -7.91
N LYS A 33 1.62 -7.54 -9.18
CA LYS A 33 2.53 -7.45 -10.33
C LYS A 33 2.88 -6.00 -10.60
N ASP A 34 4.02 -5.79 -11.25
CA ASP A 34 4.38 -4.48 -11.76
C ASP A 34 3.31 -4.02 -12.77
N PHE A 35 3.00 -2.73 -12.75
CA PHE A 35 2.02 -2.15 -13.65
C PHE A 35 2.44 -0.74 -14.10
N THR A 36 2.02 -0.36 -15.30
CA THR A 36 2.37 0.93 -15.89
C THR A 36 1.12 1.79 -16.03
N ILE A 37 1.21 3.03 -15.57
CA ILE A 37 0.16 4.03 -15.70
C ILE A 37 0.62 5.10 -16.67
N THR A 38 -0.29 5.54 -17.54
CA THR A 38 -0.08 6.69 -18.42
C THR A 38 -0.72 7.92 -17.78
N SER A 39 -0.03 9.04 -17.79
CA SER A 39 -0.52 10.31 -17.27
C SER A 39 -1.67 10.86 -18.11
N SER A 40 -2.29 11.92 -17.58
CA SER A 40 -3.00 12.89 -18.43
C SER A 40 -2.10 13.45 -19.54
N VAL A 41 -2.73 13.88 -20.63
CA VAL A 41 -2.06 14.66 -21.67
C VAL A 41 -1.93 16.10 -21.17
N ASP A 42 -0.70 16.60 -21.12
CA ASP A 42 -0.39 18.02 -20.88
C ASP A 42 0.66 18.44 -21.92
N VAL A 43 0.56 19.68 -22.43
CA VAL A 43 1.41 20.21 -23.51
C VAL A 43 1.64 19.19 -24.62
N ASP A 44 0.53 18.66 -25.15
CA ASP A 44 0.46 17.77 -26.32
C ASP A 44 1.13 16.39 -26.20
N HIS A 45 1.51 15.93 -25.00
CA HIS A 45 2.01 14.56 -24.82
C HIS A 45 1.69 13.99 -23.43
N SER A 46 1.90 12.67 -23.29
CA SER A 46 1.74 11.94 -22.03
C SER A 46 3.04 11.29 -21.60
N HIS A 47 3.08 10.92 -20.33
CA HIS A 47 4.18 10.19 -19.72
C HIS A 47 3.70 8.88 -19.12
N LYS A 48 4.57 7.88 -19.08
CA LYS A 48 4.36 6.62 -18.40
C LYS A 48 5.21 6.52 -17.16
N VAL A 49 4.66 5.90 -16.13
CA VAL A 49 5.37 5.50 -14.92
C VAL A 49 5.05 4.04 -14.62
N THR A 50 6.09 3.25 -14.31
CA THR A 50 5.94 1.86 -13.88
C THR A 50 6.08 1.78 -12.37
N ILE A 51 5.08 1.19 -11.72
CA ILE A 51 5.05 0.94 -10.28
C ILE A 51 5.42 -0.52 -10.05
N SER A 52 6.43 -0.74 -9.21
CA SER A 52 6.85 -2.08 -8.82
C SER A 52 5.80 -2.70 -7.88
N GLY A 53 5.36 -3.90 -8.20
CA GLY A 53 4.49 -4.68 -7.32
C GLY A 53 5.19 -5.04 -6.01
N ALA A 54 6.51 -5.21 -6.01
CA ALA A 54 7.29 -5.44 -4.79
C ALA A 54 7.27 -4.22 -3.86
N ASP A 55 7.32 -2.99 -4.41
CA ASP A 55 7.19 -1.76 -3.62
C ASP A 55 5.78 -1.63 -3.02
N ILE A 56 4.75 -2.14 -3.70
CA ILE A 56 3.38 -2.19 -3.17
C ILE A 56 3.26 -3.21 -2.03
N GLU A 57 3.86 -4.40 -2.20
CA GLU A 57 3.80 -5.42 -1.16
C GLU A 57 4.62 -5.04 0.08
N SER A 58 5.76 -4.40 -0.12
CA SER A 58 6.64 -3.90 0.93
C SER A 58 6.93 -2.41 0.74
N PRO A 59 6.00 -1.51 1.14
CA PRO A 59 6.12 -0.05 0.98
C PRO A 59 7.45 0.52 1.50
N PRO A 60 8.29 1.12 0.63
CA PRO A 60 9.47 1.85 1.06
C PRO A 60 9.07 3.13 1.81
N ALA A 61 9.98 3.74 2.57
CA ALA A 61 9.73 5.02 3.26
C ALA A 61 9.31 6.14 2.29
N GLY A 62 9.89 6.11 1.09
CA GLY A 62 9.54 6.94 -0.04
C GLY A 62 10.44 6.59 -1.23
N LYS A 63 10.01 6.93 -2.44
CA LYS A 63 10.75 6.63 -3.67
C LYS A 63 10.42 7.64 -4.75
N THR A 64 11.46 8.20 -5.37
CA THR A 64 11.33 9.01 -6.57
C THR A 64 11.50 8.14 -7.80
N ILE A 65 10.57 8.25 -8.75
CA ILE A 65 10.55 7.50 -10.00
C ILE A 65 10.59 8.49 -11.16
N THR A 66 11.44 8.23 -12.14
CA THR A 66 11.50 8.99 -13.39
C THR A 66 10.44 8.51 -14.37
N THR A 67 9.73 9.43 -15.00
CA THR A 67 8.74 9.12 -16.03
C THR A 67 9.40 8.91 -17.39
N THR A 68 8.69 8.24 -18.29
CA THR A 68 9.11 8.08 -19.69
C THR A 68 8.06 8.73 -20.58
N GLN A 69 8.49 9.55 -21.54
CA GLN A 69 7.56 10.23 -22.44
C GLN A 69 7.11 9.33 -23.59
N ASP A 70 5.84 9.45 -23.96
CA ASP A 70 5.35 9.04 -25.27
C ASP A 70 5.37 10.28 -26.20
N GLY A 71 6.28 10.35 -27.17
CA GLY A 71 6.36 11.52 -28.07
C GLY A 71 7.65 11.65 -28.88
N ALA A 72 7.69 12.68 -29.74
CA ALA A 72 8.77 12.88 -30.72
C ALA A 72 10.03 13.59 -30.17
N VAL A 73 9.87 14.47 -29.17
CA VAL A 73 10.99 15.15 -28.49
C VAL A 73 11.05 14.63 -27.06
N PRO A 74 12.04 13.79 -26.71
CA PRO A 74 12.05 13.11 -25.41
C PRO A 74 12.55 14.00 -24.27
N HIS A 75 11.76 14.10 -23.21
CA HIS A 75 12.14 14.55 -21.88
C HIS A 75 11.51 13.66 -20.80
N THR A 76 11.92 13.88 -19.56
CA THR A 76 11.43 13.12 -18.42
C THR A 76 11.02 14.04 -17.29
N HIS A 77 10.06 13.60 -16.49
CA HIS A 77 9.72 14.20 -15.21
C HIS A 77 10.04 13.22 -14.09
N THR A 78 9.85 13.65 -12.85
CA THR A 78 9.97 12.79 -11.68
C THR A 78 8.70 12.83 -10.84
N ILE A 79 8.36 11.72 -10.20
CA ILE A 79 7.26 11.61 -9.25
C ILE A 79 7.84 11.05 -7.95
N THR A 80 7.54 11.69 -6.83
CA THR A 80 7.93 11.18 -5.51
C THR A 80 6.72 10.56 -4.83
N PHE A 81 6.82 9.27 -4.54
CA PHE A 81 5.83 8.53 -3.75
C PHE A 81 6.32 8.42 -2.31
N THR A 82 5.41 8.65 -1.37
CA THR A 82 5.61 8.37 0.06
C THR A 82 5.23 6.92 0.38
N LYS A 83 5.62 6.44 1.56
CA LYS A 83 5.12 5.16 2.08
C LYS A 83 3.59 5.08 2.08
N GLN A 84 2.93 6.18 2.48
CA GLN A 84 1.47 6.25 2.57
C GLN A 84 0.81 6.07 1.20
N ASP A 85 1.43 6.56 0.13
CA ASP A 85 0.93 6.38 -1.23
C ASP A 85 0.92 4.90 -1.63
N TYR A 86 2.03 4.18 -1.39
CA TYR A 86 2.10 2.75 -1.65
C TYR A 86 1.07 1.96 -0.83
N GLU A 87 0.88 2.30 0.45
CA GLU A 87 -0.14 1.67 1.30
C GLU A 87 -1.57 1.94 0.81
N THR A 88 -1.82 3.14 0.28
CA THR A 88 -3.11 3.54 -0.31
C THR A 88 -3.39 2.74 -1.58
N ILE A 89 -2.40 2.63 -2.47
CA ILE A 89 -2.51 1.81 -3.69
C ILE A 89 -2.70 0.33 -3.34
N LYS A 90 -2.00 -0.17 -2.30
CA LYS A 90 -2.14 -1.56 -1.82
C LYS A 90 -3.59 -1.89 -1.44
N LYS A 91 -4.28 -0.95 -0.78
CA LYS A 91 -5.72 -1.05 -0.43
C LYS A 91 -6.65 -0.99 -1.63
N GLY A 92 -6.14 -0.70 -2.83
CA GLY A 92 -6.94 -0.55 -4.05
C GLY A 92 -7.58 0.83 -4.20
N GLU A 93 -7.12 1.81 -3.42
CA GLU A 93 -7.54 3.19 -3.54
C GLU A 93 -6.71 3.93 -4.60
N VAL A 94 -7.19 5.09 -5.03
CA VAL A 94 -6.55 5.92 -6.06
C VAL A 94 -5.63 6.94 -5.39
N VAL A 95 -4.37 7.00 -5.82
CA VAL A 95 -3.42 8.04 -5.47
C VAL A 95 -3.27 9.00 -6.64
N ASN A 96 -3.59 10.28 -6.42
CA ASN A 96 -3.39 11.33 -7.42
C ASN A 96 -2.06 12.04 -7.16
N VAL A 97 -1.12 11.97 -8.09
CA VAL A 97 0.19 12.62 -8.01
C VAL A 97 0.42 13.51 -9.21
N THR A 98 1.17 14.59 -8.98
CA THR A 98 1.64 15.50 -10.03
C THR A 98 3.14 15.33 -10.14
N SER A 99 3.67 15.22 -11.36
CA SER A 99 5.10 15.16 -11.59
C SER A 99 5.80 16.48 -11.25
N SER A 100 7.12 16.44 -11.14
CA SER A 100 7.94 17.65 -11.23
C SER A 100 7.73 18.35 -12.57
N ALA A 101 8.13 19.63 -12.63
CA ALA A 101 8.14 20.40 -13.86
C ALA A 101 9.52 20.30 -14.53
N PHE A 102 9.54 19.92 -15.82
CA PHE A 102 10.77 19.80 -16.60
C PHE A 102 10.66 20.46 -17.99
N PRO A 103 11.64 21.31 -18.38
CA PRO A 103 12.60 21.99 -17.51
C PRO A 103 11.87 22.82 -16.44
N ALA A 104 12.60 23.28 -15.42
CA ALA A 104 11.98 24.00 -14.29
C ALA A 104 10.99 25.08 -14.76
N ASN A 105 9.76 25.03 -14.24
CA ASN A 105 8.65 25.94 -14.56
C ASN A 105 8.03 25.82 -15.97
N ASN A 106 8.20 24.70 -16.68
CA ASN A 106 7.53 24.48 -17.98
C ASN A 106 6.11 23.89 -17.83
N HIS A 107 5.99 22.58 -17.60
CA HIS A 107 4.72 21.90 -17.40
C HIS A 107 4.89 20.67 -16.50
N THR A 108 3.78 20.12 -16.03
CA THR A 108 3.72 18.92 -15.18
C THR A 108 2.73 17.93 -15.77
N HIS A 109 2.67 16.70 -15.26
CA HIS A 109 1.60 15.79 -15.61
C HIS A 109 0.92 15.23 -14.36
N LYS A 110 -0.39 15.02 -14.45
CA LYS A 110 -1.17 14.37 -13.41
C LYS A 110 -1.33 12.88 -13.70
N PHE A 111 -1.18 12.06 -12.67
CA PHE A 111 -1.34 10.62 -12.71
C PHE A 111 -2.38 10.18 -11.66
N ALA A 112 -3.29 9.31 -12.06
CA ALA A 112 -4.20 8.61 -11.16
C ALA A 112 -3.73 7.16 -11.03
N ILE A 113 -3.03 6.85 -9.94
CA ILE A 113 -2.39 5.55 -9.71
C ILE A 113 -3.33 4.68 -8.89
N LYS A 114 -3.64 3.49 -9.43
CA LYS A 114 -4.39 2.42 -8.75
C LYS A 114 -3.85 1.09 -9.26
N LYS A 115 -3.81 0.07 -8.41
CA LYS A 115 -3.53 -1.30 -8.88
C LYS A 115 -4.62 -1.76 -9.86
N PRO A 116 -4.27 -2.52 -10.92
CA PRO A 116 -5.23 -3.03 -11.90
C PRO A 116 -6.31 -3.93 -11.27
#